data_AF-A0A1E7FIV0-F1
#
_entry.id   AF-A0A1E7FIV0-F1
#
_cell.length_a   1.000
_cell.length_b   1.000
_cell.length_c   1.000
_cell.angle_alpha   90.00
_cell.angle_beta   90.00
_cell.angle_gamma   90.00
#
_symmetry.space_group_name_H-M   'P 1'
#
loop_
_entity.id
_entity.type
_entity.pdbx_description
1 polymer ?
#
loop_
_entity_poly.entity_id
_entity_poly.type
_entity_poly.pdbx_seq_one_letter_code
_entity_poly.pdbx_strand_id
1 'polypeptide(L)'
;MAPTVSFLCVCSILAVIATTTVVNGLTINQSSAKTKRPVSWLIDGNNFLGQRGVHGLPRDGDKLAEKLIQISGKQGGSSTPNDVVLVFDGRKDVDTERTDIRLNENFIKVQLKHGTIADDFLLDEIEKIRLEDPTRRVKLVTADKRLRASALDIRPTVKQVVNPKVFWKKYVPRMSGQKKNKTPHQPRDNIMKPMYPPKREEKIETETETDGGDDN
;
A
#
# COMPACT_ATOMS: atom_id res chain seq x y z
N MET A 1 -61.03 12.01 -47.67
CA MET A 1 -59.56 11.84 -47.73
C MET A 1 -58.95 12.39 -46.45
N ALA A 2 -57.81 11.86 -46.02
CA ALA A 2 -57.01 12.18 -44.81
C ALA A 2 -55.52 11.87 -45.14
N PRO A 3 -54.46 12.17 -44.32
CA PRO A 3 -54.36 12.81 -42.98
C PRO A 3 -54.14 14.35 -43.11
N THR A 4 -53.60 15.19 -42.19
CA THR A 4 -52.84 15.13 -40.90
C THR A 4 -53.53 15.96 -39.80
N VAL A 5 -53.26 15.89 -38.49
CA VAL A 5 -52.13 15.49 -37.59
C VAL A 5 -51.21 16.66 -37.12
N SER A 6 -51.58 17.20 -35.96
CA SER A 6 -50.76 17.70 -34.84
C SER A 6 -49.71 18.82 -35.02
N PHE A 7 -50.04 20.01 -34.49
CA PHE A 7 -49.10 21.05 -34.06
C PHE A 7 -49.24 21.34 -32.55
N LEU A 8 -48.70 20.46 -31.70
CA LEU A 8 -48.78 20.53 -30.23
C LEU A 8 -47.52 19.92 -29.56
N CYS A 9 -46.32 20.46 -29.83
CA CYS A 9 -45.08 19.85 -29.28
C CYS A 9 -43.84 20.78 -29.20
N VAL A 10 -43.92 21.95 -28.53
CA VAL A 10 -42.73 22.80 -28.29
C VAL A 10 -42.64 23.37 -26.87
N CYS A 11 -43.71 23.94 -26.31
CA CYS A 11 -43.62 24.73 -25.07
C CYS A 11 -43.65 23.93 -23.75
N SER A 12 -43.76 22.59 -23.79
CA SER A 12 -44.06 21.77 -22.59
C SER A 12 -42.85 21.13 -21.90
N ILE A 13 -41.64 21.21 -22.47
CA ILE A 13 -40.46 20.46 -21.98
C ILE A 13 -39.70 21.20 -20.87
N LEU A 14 -39.92 22.52 -20.71
CA LEU A 14 -39.32 23.33 -19.63
C LEU A 14 -39.99 23.13 -18.25
N ALA A 15 -40.97 22.24 -18.12
CA ALA A 15 -41.75 22.01 -16.88
C ALA A 15 -41.46 20.66 -16.18
N VAL A 16 -40.44 19.90 -16.61
CA VAL A 16 -40.19 18.50 -16.15
C VAL A 16 -38.82 18.32 -15.47
N ILE A 17 -38.03 19.38 -15.28
CA ILE A 17 -36.67 19.31 -14.70
C ILE A 17 -36.59 20.02 -13.32
N ALA A 18 -37.74 20.40 -12.73
CA ALA A 18 -37.80 21.18 -11.48
C ALA A 18 -38.08 20.35 -10.21
N THR A 19 -38.52 19.09 -10.32
CA THR A 19 -39.12 18.34 -9.20
C THR A 19 -38.65 16.89 -9.05
N THR A 20 -37.45 16.56 -9.54
CA THR A 20 -36.71 15.35 -9.13
C THR A 20 -35.61 15.64 -8.11
N THR A 21 -35.86 16.61 -7.22
CA THR A 21 -35.29 16.62 -5.87
C THR A 21 -35.88 15.46 -5.04
N VAL A 22 -35.57 14.24 -5.47
CA VAL A 22 -35.58 13.04 -4.66
C VAL A 22 -34.13 12.97 -4.15
N VAL A 23 -33.77 13.53 -3.00
CA VAL A 23 -34.38 13.21 -1.68
C VAL A 23 -34.72 11.71 -1.58
N ASN A 24 -33.86 10.88 -2.19
CA ASN A 24 -33.54 9.56 -1.68
C ASN A 24 -32.86 9.81 -0.33
N GLY A 25 -33.69 10.02 0.70
CA GLY A 25 -33.22 10.26 2.05
C GLY A 25 -32.29 9.13 2.46
N LEU A 26 -31.24 9.45 3.21
CA LEU A 26 -30.42 8.45 3.86
C LEU A 26 -31.28 7.72 4.91
N THR A 27 -32.04 6.72 4.47
CA THR A 27 -32.54 5.64 5.30
C THR A 27 -31.35 4.83 5.77
N ILE A 28 -30.67 5.36 6.79
CA ILE A 28 -29.65 4.67 7.56
C ILE A 28 -30.38 3.56 8.33
N ASN A 29 -30.68 2.48 7.62
CA ASN A 29 -31.07 1.21 8.21
C ASN A 29 -29.93 0.78 9.11
N GLN A 30 -30.08 1.05 10.41
CA GLN A 30 -29.02 0.93 11.41
C GLN A 30 -28.84 -0.53 11.86
N SER A 31 -28.96 -1.47 10.93
CA SER A 31 -28.62 -2.88 11.14
C SER A 31 -27.12 -2.96 11.41
N SER A 32 -26.76 -3.15 12.68
CA SER A 32 -25.39 -3.00 13.21
C SER A 32 -24.41 -4.14 12.82
N ALA A 33 -24.59 -4.71 11.64
CA ALA A 33 -23.49 -5.37 10.94
C ALA A 33 -22.54 -4.27 10.42
N LYS A 34 -21.34 -4.16 11.01
CA LYS A 34 -20.29 -3.25 10.50
C LYS A 34 -19.69 -3.80 9.20
N THR A 35 -20.45 -3.70 8.10
CA THR A 35 -20.05 -4.08 6.75
C THR A 35 -18.72 -3.43 6.41
N LYS A 36 -17.69 -4.26 6.18
CA LYS A 36 -16.33 -3.78 5.97
C LYS A 36 -16.24 -3.24 4.54
N ARG A 37 -16.14 -1.91 4.41
CA ARG A 37 -15.87 -1.22 3.14
C ARG A 37 -14.74 -1.94 2.36
N PRO A 38 -14.89 -2.19 1.05
CA PRO A 38 -13.87 -2.88 0.25
C PRO A 38 -12.56 -2.10 0.24
N VAL A 39 -11.45 -2.83 0.10
CA VAL A 39 -10.10 -2.25 0.17
C VAL A 39 -9.23 -2.70 -1.01
N SER A 40 -9.03 -1.80 -1.96
CA SER A 40 -8.01 -1.92 -3.01
C SER A 40 -6.62 -1.73 -2.41
N TRP A 41 -5.65 -2.51 -2.87
CA TRP A 41 -4.23 -2.28 -2.60
C TRP A 41 -3.49 -1.91 -3.88
N LEU A 42 -3.06 -0.66 -3.98
CA LEU A 42 -2.26 -0.18 -5.10
C LEU A 42 -0.78 -0.19 -4.69
N ILE A 43 0.10 -0.67 -5.57
CA ILE A 43 1.49 -0.99 -5.23
C ILE A 43 2.42 -0.39 -6.27
N ASP A 44 3.25 0.55 -5.83
CA ASP A 44 4.39 1.12 -6.55
C ASP A 44 5.52 0.07 -6.56
N GLY A 45 5.64 -0.66 -7.67
CA GLY A 45 6.52 -1.81 -7.85
C GLY A 45 7.99 -1.44 -7.93
N ASN A 46 8.33 -0.30 -8.53
CA ASN A 46 9.71 0.16 -8.65
C ASN A 46 10.31 0.49 -7.27
N ASN A 47 9.57 1.24 -6.45
CA ASN A 47 9.95 1.52 -5.07
C ASN A 47 9.96 0.25 -4.20
N PHE A 48 9.06 -0.70 -4.46
CA PHE A 48 9.00 -2.00 -3.78
C PHE A 48 10.28 -2.81 -4.00
N LEU A 49 10.67 -3.02 -5.26
CA LEU A 49 11.88 -3.77 -5.63
C LEU A 49 13.16 -3.06 -5.17
N GLY A 50 13.16 -1.73 -5.11
CA GLY A 50 14.25 -0.92 -4.55
C GLY A 50 14.53 -1.13 -3.06
N GLN A 51 13.63 -1.75 -2.28
CA GLN A 51 13.79 -1.89 -0.83
C GLN A 51 14.89 -2.88 -0.40
N ARG A 52 16.11 -2.40 -0.19
CA ARG A 52 17.25 -3.18 0.36
C ARG A 52 17.01 -3.62 1.82
N GLY A 53 17.65 -4.71 2.24
CA GLY A 53 17.63 -5.19 3.64
C GLY A 53 16.35 -5.91 4.08
N VAL A 54 15.65 -6.57 3.15
CA VAL A 54 14.46 -7.40 3.44
C VAL A 54 14.71 -8.83 2.94
N HIS A 55 14.84 -9.77 3.87
CA HIS A 55 14.97 -11.20 3.56
C HIS A 55 13.73 -11.74 2.85
N GLY A 56 13.92 -12.57 1.84
CA GLY A 56 12.85 -13.18 1.04
C GLY A 56 12.03 -12.20 0.21
N LEU A 57 12.43 -10.93 0.08
CA LEU A 57 11.78 -9.97 -0.83
C LEU A 57 12.23 -10.24 -2.27
N PRO A 58 11.32 -10.43 -3.24
CA PRO A 58 11.66 -10.52 -4.65
C PRO A 58 12.47 -9.31 -5.13
N ARG A 59 13.36 -9.55 -6.10
CA ARG A 59 14.15 -8.53 -6.83
C ARG A 59 13.75 -8.45 -8.31
N ASP A 60 12.69 -9.14 -8.65
CA ASP A 60 12.15 -9.34 -9.98
C ASP A 60 10.64 -9.08 -9.93
N GLY A 61 10.10 -8.50 -11.01
CA GLY A 61 8.72 -8.03 -11.08
C GLY A 61 7.71 -9.17 -11.16
N ASP A 62 8.05 -10.26 -11.85
CA ASP A 62 7.15 -11.39 -12.04
C ASP A 62 7.12 -12.30 -10.80
N LYS A 63 8.27 -12.57 -10.18
CA LYS A 63 8.34 -13.21 -8.85
C LYS A 63 7.71 -12.36 -7.75
N LEU A 64 7.59 -11.04 -7.94
CA LEU A 64 6.76 -10.21 -7.06
C LEU A 64 5.27 -10.43 -7.34
N ALA A 65 4.84 -10.34 -8.60
CA ALA A 65 3.46 -10.59 -9.01
C ALA A 65 2.95 -11.97 -8.52
N GLU A 66 3.70 -13.06 -8.75
CA GLU A 66 3.41 -14.41 -8.25
C GLU A 66 2.98 -14.44 -6.78
N LYS A 67 3.72 -13.74 -5.90
CA LYS A 67 3.45 -13.74 -4.46
C LYS A 67 2.30 -12.81 -4.06
N LEU A 68 1.93 -11.87 -4.93
CA LEU A 68 0.82 -10.94 -4.70
C LEU A 68 -0.52 -11.48 -5.26
N ILE A 69 -0.50 -12.26 -6.34
CA ILE A 69 -1.63 -13.11 -6.79
C ILE A 69 -2.08 -14.03 -5.64
N GLN A 70 -1.14 -14.54 -4.84
CA GLN A 70 -1.43 -15.43 -3.70
C GLN A 70 -2.10 -14.72 -2.51
N ILE A 71 -2.35 -13.41 -2.55
CA ILE A 71 -3.08 -12.65 -1.52
C ILE A 71 -4.32 -11.90 -2.04
N SER A 72 -4.42 -11.63 -3.35
CA SER A 72 -5.62 -11.04 -3.99
C SER A 72 -6.87 -11.91 -3.78
N GLY A 73 -8.04 -11.30 -3.58
CA GLY A 73 -9.35 -11.98 -3.50
C GLY A 73 -9.58 -12.94 -2.31
N LYS A 74 -8.55 -13.32 -1.54
CA LYS A 74 -8.64 -14.30 -0.45
C LYS A 74 -9.41 -13.75 0.76
N GLN A 75 -10.73 -13.91 0.75
CA GLN A 75 -11.63 -13.56 1.86
C GLN A 75 -11.19 -14.26 3.16
N GLY A 76 -10.55 -13.52 4.06
CA GLY A 76 -9.92 -14.09 5.26
C GLY A 76 -9.68 -13.13 6.42
N GLY A 77 -10.06 -11.84 6.31
CA GLY A 77 -9.97 -10.90 7.44
C GLY A 77 -10.14 -9.44 7.07
N SER A 78 -10.09 -8.54 8.06
CA SER A 78 -10.25 -7.07 7.89
C SER A 78 -9.10 -6.36 7.15
N SER A 79 -8.18 -7.12 6.55
CA SER A 79 -7.02 -6.61 5.81
C SER A 79 -6.82 -7.22 4.42
N THR A 80 -7.55 -8.28 4.09
CA THR A 80 -7.65 -8.86 2.74
C THR A 80 -7.84 -7.75 1.69
N PRO A 81 -7.09 -7.76 0.57
CA PRO A 81 -7.45 -6.97 -0.61
C PRO A 81 -8.79 -7.43 -1.18
N ASN A 82 -9.64 -6.46 -1.57
CA ASN A 82 -10.65 -6.72 -2.59
C ASN A 82 -9.91 -7.08 -3.88
N ASP A 83 -9.15 -6.09 -4.37
CA ASP A 83 -8.29 -6.14 -5.54
C ASP A 83 -6.87 -5.65 -5.21
N VAL A 84 -5.92 -6.03 -6.06
CA VAL A 84 -4.52 -5.60 -6.00
C VAL A 84 -4.08 -5.12 -7.38
N VAL A 85 -3.49 -3.92 -7.46
CA VAL A 85 -2.85 -3.39 -8.65
C VAL A 85 -1.36 -3.19 -8.37
N LEU A 86 -0.50 -3.81 -9.17
CA LEU A 86 0.95 -3.68 -9.10
C LEU A 86 1.45 -2.91 -10.33
N VAL A 87 2.04 -1.73 -10.12
CA VAL A 87 2.43 -0.79 -11.18
C VAL A 87 3.95 -0.70 -11.28
N PHE A 88 4.49 -0.77 -12.50
CA PHE A 88 5.91 -0.54 -12.79
C PHE A 88 6.10 0.61 -13.79
N ASP A 89 7.13 1.43 -13.60
CA ASP A 89 7.50 2.51 -14.55
C ASP A 89 7.90 1.94 -15.90
N GLY A 90 7.63 2.68 -16.99
CA GLY A 90 8.03 2.28 -18.34
C GLY A 90 9.52 2.50 -18.61
N ARG A 91 10.27 1.41 -18.80
CA ARG A 91 11.69 1.45 -19.14
C ARG A 91 11.87 1.86 -20.60
N LYS A 92 12.84 2.74 -20.82
CA LYS A 92 13.28 3.13 -22.17
C LYS A 92 13.69 1.89 -22.96
N ASP A 93 13.42 1.91 -24.27
CA ASP A 93 13.83 0.89 -25.24
C ASP A 93 13.26 -0.53 -25.00
N VAL A 94 12.29 -0.69 -24.06
CA VAL A 94 11.58 -1.95 -23.79
C VAL A 94 10.06 -1.76 -23.76
N ASP A 95 9.57 -0.83 -22.93
CA ASP A 95 8.14 -0.70 -22.65
C ASP A 95 7.54 0.42 -23.53
N THR A 96 7.33 0.16 -24.82
CA THR A 96 6.80 1.15 -25.78
C THR A 96 5.32 1.50 -25.56
N GLU A 97 4.53 0.53 -25.14
CA GLU A 97 3.09 0.64 -24.86
C GLU A 97 2.78 0.18 -23.43
N ARG A 98 1.63 0.62 -22.90
CA ARG A 98 1.14 0.16 -21.59
C ARG A 98 0.58 -1.25 -21.73
N THR A 99 1.01 -2.17 -20.87
CA THR A 99 0.50 -3.55 -20.82
C THR A 99 -0.15 -3.87 -19.47
N ASP A 100 -1.45 -4.20 -19.50
CA ASP A 100 -2.26 -4.55 -18.34
C ASP A 100 -2.46 -6.07 -18.27
N ILE A 101 -1.58 -6.74 -17.54
CA ILE A 101 -1.59 -8.20 -17.39
C ILE A 101 -2.48 -8.57 -16.19
N ARG A 102 -3.74 -8.91 -16.45
CA ARG A 102 -4.67 -9.46 -15.45
C ARG A 102 -4.35 -10.94 -15.20
N LEU A 103 -3.84 -11.25 -14.01
CA LEU A 103 -3.39 -12.61 -13.65
C LEU A 103 -4.43 -13.40 -12.84
N ASN A 104 -5.41 -12.72 -12.25
CA ASN A 104 -6.72 -13.27 -11.86
C ASN A 104 -7.75 -12.13 -11.78
N GLU A 105 -9.01 -12.44 -11.46
CA GLU A 105 -10.11 -11.47 -11.31
C GLU A 105 -9.80 -10.26 -10.41
N ASN A 106 -8.93 -10.45 -9.41
CA ASN A 106 -8.62 -9.52 -8.32
C ASN A 106 -7.14 -9.06 -8.35
N PHE A 107 -6.39 -9.34 -9.42
CA PHE A 107 -4.97 -8.97 -9.56
C PHE A 107 -4.63 -8.49 -10.97
N ILE A 108 -4.09 -7.27 -11.07
CA ILE A 108 -3.56 -6.69 -12.32
C ILE A 108 -2.11 -6.24 -12.10
N LYS A 109 -1.20 -6.70 -12.96
CA LYS A 109 0.13 -6.10 -13.15
C LYS A 109 0.02 -5.08 -14.30
N VAL A 110 0.27 -3.81 -14.00
CA VAL A 110 0.38 -2.73 -14.99
C VAL A 110 1.86 -2.47 -15.23
N GLN A 111 2.31 -2.67 -16.47
CA GLN A 111 3.58 -2.17 -16.95
C GLN A 111 3.29 -0.89 -17.76
N LEU A 112 3.75 0.26 -17.27
CA LEU A 112 3.54 1.54 -17.94
C LEU A 112 4.42 1.67 -19.19
N LYS A 113 3.98 2.52 -20.12
CA LYS A 113 4.79 2.93 -21.28
C LYS A 113 5.93 3.85 -20.85
N HIS A 114 7.00 3.90 -21.65
CA HIS A 114 8.10 4.83 -21.43
C HIS A 114 7.62 6.29 -21.37
N GLY A 115 8.22 7.07 -20.46
CA GLY A 115 7.84 8.45 -20.19
C GLY A 115 6.62 8.61 -19.27
N THR A 116 6.04 7.53 -18.76
CA THR A 116 4.99 7.56 -17.73
C THR A 116 5.50 6.89 -16.45
N ILE A 117 5.35 7.58 -15.32
CA ILE A 117 5.79 7.13 -13.99
C ILE A 117 4.63 6.55 -13.18
N ALA A 118 4.94 5.65 -12.25
CA ALA A 118 3.96 5.00 -11.38
C ALA A 118 3.25 6.01 -10.46
N ASP A 119 3.93 7.04 -9.98
CA ASP A 119 3.38 8.05 -9.06
C ASP A 119 2.08 8.69 -9.60
N ASP A 120 2.13 9.25 -10.81
CA ASP A 120 0.99 9.93 -11.44
C ASP A 120 -0.16 8.94 -11.69
N PHE A 121 0.15 7.78 -12.28
CA PHE A 121 -0.84 6.74 -12.57
C PHE A 121 -1.53 6.20 -11.30
N LEU A 122 -0.79 6.06 -10.20
CA LEU A 122 -1.32 5.61 -8.91
C LEU A 122 -2.24 6.66 -8.28
N LEU A 123 -1.99 7.96 -8.50
CA LEU A 123 -2.88 9.04 -8.07
C LEU A 123 -4.14 9.10 -8.93
N ASP A 124 -4.03 8.95 -10.25
CA ASP A 124 -5.18 8.89 -11.17
C ASP A 124 -6.11 7.72 -10.85
N GLU A 125 -5.58 6.52 -10.59
CA GLU A 125 -6.41 5.36 -10.24
C GLU A 125 -7.01 5.49 -8.82
N ILE A 126 -6.35 6.21 -7.88
CA ILE A 126 -6.97 6.60 -6.59
C ILE A 126 -8.15 7.54 -6.81
N GLU A 127 -7.99 8.54 -7.69
CA GLU A 127 -9.01 9.55 -7.96
C GLU A 127 -10.21 8.93 -8.68
N LYS A 128 -9.95 8.09 -9.69
CA LYS A 128 -10.96 7.28 -10.34
C LYS A 128 -11.74 6.41 -9.35
N ILE A 129 -11.06 5.72 -8.43
CA ILE A 129 -11.73 4.96 -7.35
C ILE A 129 -12.56 5.89 -6.44
N ARG A 130 -12.10 7.12 -6.15
CA ARG A 130 -12.86 8.11 -5.36
C ARG A 130 -14.18 8.50 -6.04
N LEU A 131 -14.19 8.62 -7.37
CA LEU A 131 -15.34 9.04 -8.16
C LEU A 131 -16.29 7.88 -8.48
N GLU A 132 -15.77 6.72 -8.87
CA GLU A 132 -16.56 5.53 -9.27
C GLU A 132 -17.13 4.75 -8.06
N ASP A 133 -16.38 4.64 -6.95
CA ASP A 133 -16.82 3.93 -5.74
C ASP A 133 -16.37 4.66 -4.46
N PRO A 134 -17.09 5.74 -4.05
CA PRO A 134 -16.82 6.48 -2.82
C PRO A 134 -16.92 5.63 -1.52
N THR A 135 -17.41 4.39 -1.60
CA THR A 135 -17.47 3.48 -0.46
C THR A 135 -16.13 2.78 -0.25
N ARG A 136 -15.43 2.45 -1.34
CA ARG A 136 -14.12 1.79 -1.39
C ARG A 136 -13.04 2.64 -0.75
N ARG A 137 -11.98 1.97 -0.29
CA ARG A 137 -10.85 2.61 0.39
C ARG A 137 -9.53 2.07 -0.15
N VAL A 138 -8.62 2.95 -0.53
CA VAL A 138 -7.31 2.54 -1.02
C VAL A 138 -6.32 2.36 0.13
N LYS A 139 -5.47 1.35 0.03
CA LYS A 139 -4.15 1.31 0.69
C LYS A 139 -3.06 1.37 -0.36
N LEU A 140 -2.24 2.40 -0.31
CA LEU A 140 -1.10 2.55 -1.21
C LEU A 140 0.15 1.93 -0.56
N VAL A 141 0.96 1.22 -1.35
CA VAL A 141 2.24 0.66 -0.90
C VAL A 141 3.39 1.35 -1.61
N THR A 142 4.02 2.31 -0.94
CA THR A 142 5.23 3.01 -1.38
C THR A 142 6.07 3.47 -0.18
N ALA A 143 7.37 3.67 -0.37
CA ALA A 143 8.26 4.38 0.54
C ALA A 143 8.58 5.80 0.08
N ASP A 144 8.13 6.22 -1.10
CA ASP A 144 8.34 7.60 -1.55
C ASP A 144 7.63 8.60 -0.62
N LYS A 145 8.17 9.83 -0.54
CA LYS A 145 7.66 10.89 0.34
C LYS A 145 6.66 11.81 -0.34
N ARG A 146 6.81 12.07 -1.65
CA ARG A 146 5.94 12.93 -2.46
C ARG A 146 4.64 12.22 -2.78
N LEU A 147 4.69 11.04 -3.40
CA LEU A 147 3.51 10.21 -3.65
C LEU A 147 2.73 9.90 -2.36
N ARG A 148 3.45 9.67 -1.25
CA ARG A 148 2.86 9.51 0.08
C ARG A 148 2.12 10.76 0.57
N ALA A 149 2.60 11.97 0.28
CA ALA A 149 1.92 13.21 0.65
C ALA A 149 0.64 13.36 -0.19
N SER A 150 0.77 13.43 -1.51
CA SER A 150 -0.35 13.60 -2.46
C SER A 150 -1.46 12.57 -2.24
N ALA A 151 -1.12 11.29 -2.06
CA ALA A 151 -2.11 10.25 -1.78
C ALA A 151 -2.80 10.41 -0.41
N LEU A 152 -2.15 11.00 0.60
CA LEU A 152 -2.77 11.23 1.91
C LEU A 152 -3.67 12.47 1.95
N ASP A 153 -3.61 13.33 0.93
CA ASP A 153 -4.54 14.45 0.74
C ASP A 153 -5.87 13.99 0.11
N ILE A 154 -5.86 12.89 -0.66
CA ILE A 154 -7.07 12.23 -1.21
C ILE A 154 -7.79 11.39 -0.12
N ARG A 155 -8.06 12.03 1.02
CA ARG A 155 -8.91 11.50 2.09
C ARG A 155 -10.38 11.87 1.84
N PRO A 156 -11.34 11.03 2.27
CA PRO A 156 -11.13 9.81 3.03
C PRO A 156 -10.63 8.61 2.21
N THR A 157 -10.76 8.61 0.87
CA THR A 157 -10.52 7.44 0.00
C THR A 157 -9.26 6.66 0.37
N VAL A 158 -8.09 7.31 0.41
CA VAL A 158 -6.85 6.70 0.89
C VAL A 158 -6.92 6.51 2.42
N LYS A 159 -6.94 5.25 2.84
CA LYS A 159 -7.02 4.82 4.24
C LYS A 159 -5.66 4.73 4.92
N GLN A 160 -4.62 4.36 4.18
CA GLN A 160 -3.26 4.19 4.71
C GLN A 160 -2.23 4.13 3.58
N VAL A 161 -1.10 4.82 3.73
CA VAL A 161 0.11 4.58 2.91
C VAL A 161 1.09 3.73 3.72
N VAL A 162 1.49 2.57 3.18
CA VAL A 162 2.27 1.52 3.85
C VAL A 162 3.65 1.38 3.20
N ASN A 163 4.73 1.49 3.98
CA ASN A 163 6.08 1.25 3.47
C ASN A 163 6.25 -0.22 2.99
N PRO A 164 6.92 -0.51 1.86
CA PRO A 164 6.93 -1.86 1.30
C PRO A 164 7.66 -2.89 2.19
N LYS A 165 8.66 -2.48 2.98
CA LYS A 165 9.31 -3.37 3.97
C LYS A 165 8.33 -3.81 5.05
N VAL A 166 7.42 -2.92 5.46
CA VAL A 166 6.36 -3.21 6.43
C VAL A 166 5.26 -4.06 5.78
N PHE A 167 4.87 -3.75 4.55
CA PHE A 167 3.92 -4.57 3.78
C PHE A 167 4.40 -6.03 3.67
N TRP A 168 5.64 -6.24 3.21
CA TRP A 168 6.22 -7.58 3.07
C TRP A 168 6.33 -8.32 4.41
N LYS A 169 6.97 -7.71 5.43
CA LYS A 169 7.22 -8.39 6.72
C LYS A 169 5.95 -8.58 7.58
N LYS A 170 4.88 -7.80 7.38
CA LYS A 170 3.70 -7.78 8.28
C LYS A 170 2.40 -8.18 7.61
N TYR A 171 2.17 -7.80 6.35
CA TYR A 171 0.87 -7.97 5.69
C TYR A 171 0.86 -9.19 4.77
N VAL A 172 1.87 -9.41 3.93
CA VAL A 172 1.89 -10.55 2.98
C VAL A 172 1.71 -11.91 3.69
N PRO A 173 2.48 -12.28 4.74
CA PRO A 173 2.25 -13.52 5.50
C PRO A 173 0.85 -13.62 6.15
N ARG A 174 0.27 -12.49 6.58
CA ARG A 174 -1.07 -12.48 7.19
C ARG A 174 -2.17 -12.74 6.17
N MET A 175 -1.99 -12.31 4.92
CA MET A 175 -2.98 -12.43 3.85
C MET A 175 -2.80 -13.71 3.03
N SER A 176 -1.60 -14.31 3.03
CA SER A 176 -1.35 -15.62 2.42
C SER A 176 -1.88 -16.81 3.24
N GLY A 177 -2.39 -16.56 4.45
CA GLY A 177 -2.89 -17.59 5.36
C GLY A 177 -1.83 -18.21 6.26
N GLN A 178 -0.57 -17.74 6.20
CA GLN A 178 0.46 -18.16 7.16
C GLN A 178 0.10 -17.62 8.55
N LYS A 179 -0.57 -18.47 9.34
CA LYS A 179 -0.78 -18.26 10.78
C LYS A 179 0.57 -17.84 11.37
N LYS A 180 0.63 -16.67 12.00
CA LYS A 180 1.77 -16.36 12.84
C LYS A 180 1.83 -17.43 13.92
N ASN A 181 2.88 -18.25 13.90
CA ASN A 181 3.40 -18.83 15.14
C ASN A 181 3.50 -17.65 16.11
N LYS A 182 2.79 -17.72 17.25
CA LYS A 182 2.90 -16.71 18.29
C LYS A 182 4.36 -16.74 18.73
N THR A 183 5.15 -15.79 18.27
CA THR A 183 6.46 -15.49 18.88
C THR A 183 6.15 -15.31 20.36
N PRO A 184 6.70 -16.14 21.26
CA PRO A 184 6.39 -16.03 22.68
C PRO A 184 6.62 -14.59 23.09
N HIS A 185 5.65 -14.02 23.83
CA HIS A 185 5.83 -12.69 24.37
C HIS A 185 6.76 -12.86 25.58
N GLN A 186 8.06 -13.02 25.31
CA GLN A 186 9.07 -12.83 26.34
C GLN A 186 8.77 -11.47 26.99
N PRO A 187 8.67 -11.41 28.33
CA PRO A 187 8.72 -10.16 29.04
C PRO A 187 9.94 -9.37 28.56
N ARG A 188 9.86 -8.04 28.56
CA ARG A 188 11.09 -7.28 28.72
C ARG A 188 11.50 -7.49 30.16
N ASP A 189 12.51 -8.31 30.38
CA ASP A 189 13.21 -8.33 31.65
C ASP A 189 13.65 -6.89 31.94
N ASN A 190 13.24 -6.38 33.09
CA ASN A 190 13.68 -5.06 33.56
C ASN A 190 15.15 -5.19 33.95
N ILE A 191 16.04 -5.05 32.95
CA ILE A 191 17.47 -4.86 33.18
C ILE A 191 17.60 -3.57 33.99
N MET A 192 17.70 -3.72 35.31
CA MET A 192 18.00 -2.63 36.22
C MET A 192 19.32 -2.02 35.77
N LYS A 193 19.32 -0.73 35.47
CA LYS A 193 20.57 0.00 35.22
C LYS A 193 21.45 -0.15 36.47
N PRO A 194 22.71 -0.62 36.36
CA PRO A 194 23.61 -0.61 37.51
C PRO A 194 23.76 0.84 38.00
N MET A 195 23.35 1.10 39.24
CA MET A 195 23.15 2.44 39.78
C MET A 195 24.44 3.02 40.41
N TYR A 196 25.60 2.71 39.82
CA TYR A 196 26.89 3.25 40.23
C TYR A 196 27.76 3.50 38.99
N PRO A 197 28.53 4.62 38.94
CA PRO A 197 29.56 4.78 37.93
C PRO A 197 30.71 3.79 38.19
N PRO A 198 31.40 3.30 37.14
CA PRO A 198 32.60 2.50 37.34
C PRO A 198 33.67 3.35 38.05
N LYS A 199 34.35 2.77 39.04
CA LYS A 199 35.54 3.38 39.62
C LYS A 199 36.61 3.48 38.54
N ARG A 200 37.36 4.59 38.55
CA ARG A 200 38.57 4.74 37.75
C ARG A 200 39.63 3.80 38.35
N GLU A 201 40.15 2.87 37.56
CA GLU A 201 41.33 2.11 37.95
C GLU A 201 42.55 3.00 37.78
N GLU A 202 43.28 3.24 38.88
CA GLU A 202 44.54 3.99 38.84
C GLU A 202 45.63 3.07 38.31
N LYS A 203 46.28 3.48 37.21
CA LYS A 203 47.52 2.84 36.77
C LYS A 203 48.61 3.22 37.78
N ILE A 204 49.00 2.26 38.61
CA ILE A 204 50.22 2.35 39.40
C ILE A 204 51.37 2.11 38.41
N GLU A 205 52.23 3.12 38.26
CA GLU A 205 53.52 2.99 37.62
C GLU A 205 54.53 2.58 38.71
N THR A 206 55.19 1.43 38.52
CA THR A 206 56.31 0.97 39.36
C THR A 206 57.49 0.69 38.46
N GLU A 207 58.55 1.46 38.65
CA GLU A 207 59.87 1.27 38.07
C GLU A 207 60.56 0.07 38.74
N THR A 208 61.35 -0.68 37.97
CA THR A 208 62.40 -1.58 38.50
C THR A 208 63.56 -1.60 37.53
N GLU A 209 64.71 -1.06 37.95
CA GLU A 209 66.00 -1.21 37.27
C GLU A 209 66.65 -2.56 37.61
N THR A 210 67.43 -3.11 36.67
CA THR A 210 68.68 -3.91 36.78
C THR A 210 68.93 -4.47 35.35
N ASP A 211 69.97 -4.14 34.58
CA ASP A 211 71.43 -4.07 34.82
C ASP A 211 72.14 -5.45 34.78
N GLY A 212 73.35 -5.50 34.17
CA GLY A 212 74.34 -6.58 34.36
C GLY A 212 74.59 -7.65 33.28
N GLY A 213 75.09 -7.28 32.08
CA GLY A 213 75.99 -8.09 31.21
C GLY A 213 75.52 -9.48 30.71
N ASP A 214 76.37 -10.29 30.04
CA ASP A 214 77.55 -10.01 29.19
C ASP A 214 77.91 -11.28 28.36
N ASP A 215 78.79 -11.15 27.36
CA ASP A 215 79.41 -12.20 26.51
C ASP A 215 78.46 -13.14 25.70
N ASN A 216 78.70 -13.50 24.44
CA ASN A 216 79.94 -13.64 23.66
C ASN A 216 79.63 -13.61 22.14
#